data_AF-A0A7H0GG41-F1
#
_entry.id   AF-A0A7H0GG41-F1
#
_cell.length_a   1.000
_cell.length_b   1.000
_cell.length_c   1.000
_cell.angle_alpha   90.00
_cell.angle_beta   90.00
_cell.angle_gamma   90.00
#
_symmetry.space_group_name_H-M   'P 1'
#
loop_
_entity.id
_entity.type
_entity.pdbx_description
1 polymer ?
#
loop_
_entity_poly.entity_id
_entity_poly.type
_entity_poly.pdbx_seq_one_letter_code
_entity_poly.pdbx_strand_id
1 'polypeptide(L)'
;MKHFPNHDDRSVAVGKSFNDVAHPRPGGPWVASWTASAQPVWGSDFLFPTNVPAMLHEQTVRQIARISLGGERLRIVLSNVHGQSPIHIGHATVARSAELDPGAAHSAPDIRTITFGGESCASILPGASLVSDPVDMETESLSRLTVSLYVPGPAPLTTFHWDGRQTTWIVPGNQTHARDLDVAPPSMCTTARPLLTGIHVERENGPRARSVVVIGDSITDGATASLDQDTRWPDFLAARLAPHGVAVVNAGISGARLLSDGMGVNALARLERDVLSQPGVEAVIVMLGINDIAWPGTAFARLAALPSLASMTAGFRQLIAQLRGHGIRVLGATLLPFAGALPDSPLADYFQPEKDALRRRVNDWMRSSDAFDGIVDFDAALRDPDDSTRLIAAYDSGDHLHPGDSGLRAMGEAVDLGLLLPGRLSFPPPHPPLINPPARPTP
;
A
#
# COMPACT_ATOMS: atom_id res chain seq x y z
N MET A 1 38.09 -36.51 28.00
CA MET A 1 38.12 -35.30 28.85
C MET A 1 39.20 -34.36 28.33
N LYS A 2 38.83 -33.29 27.63
CA LYS A 2 39.62 -32.07 27.43
C LYS A 2 38.62 -30.96 27.07
N HIS A 3 38.62 -29.91 27.88
CA HIS A 3 37.74 -28.74 27.82
C HIS A 3 37.93 -27.92 26.54
N PHE A 4 36.82 -27.36 26.04
CA PHE A 4 36.80 -26.09 25.31
C PHE A 4 35.73 -25.18 25.94
N PRO A 5 35.93 -23.85 25.96
CA PRO A 5 35.12 -22.93 26.76
C PRO A 5 33.86 -22.47 26.03
N ASN A 6 32.78 -22.29 26.81
CA ASN A 6 31.56 -21.60 26.41
C ASN A 6 31.87 -20.16 25.97
N HIS A 7 31.47 -19.79 24.75
CA HIS A 7 31.22 -18.41 24.40
C HIS A 7 29.78 -18.06 24.82
N ASP A 8 29.67 -17.12 25.76
CA ASP A 8 28.44 -16.47 26.19
C ASP A 8 27.85 -15.69 25.00
N ASP A 9 26.83 -16.26 24.35
CA ASP A 9 26.03 -15.58 23.33
C ASP A 9 24.90 -14.82 24.03
N ARG A 10 25.21 -13.59 24.48
CA ARG A 10 24.21 -12.69 25.07
C ARG A 10 23.52 -11.88 24.00
N SER A 11 22.66 -12.51 23.21
CA SER A 11 21.59 -11.79 22.53
C SER A 11 20.54 -11.40 23.57
N VAL A 12 20.37 -10.09 23.78
CA VAL A 12 19.34 -9.58 24.69
C VAL A 12 17.99 -9.72 23.98
N ALA A 13 17.21 -10.73 24.38
CA ALA A 13 15.82 -10.85 24.01
C ALA A 13 15.02 -9.72 24.68
N VAL A 14 14.75 -8.64 23.94
CA VAL A 14 13.76 -7.63 24.35
C VAL A 14 12.38 -8.15 23.96
N GLY A 15 11.89 -9.13 24.71
CA GLY A 15 10.49 -9.59 24.64
C GLY A 15 9.67 -8.83 25.68
N LYS A 16 9.01 -7.74 25.28
CA LYS A 16 7.86 -7.27 26.06
C LYS A 16 6.66 -8.16 25.71
N SER A 17 6.11 -8.78 26.75
CA SER A 17 4.83 -9.51 26.75
C SER A 17 3.75 -8.74 25.98
N PHE A 18 2.95 -9.47 25.20
CA PHE A 18 1.86 -9.01 24.32
C PHE A 18 0.68 -8.29 25.01
N ASN A 19 0.77 -8.00 26.32
CA ASN A 19 -0.29 -7.30 27.05
C ASN A 19 0.00 -5.83 27.38
N ASP A 20 1.11 -5.27 26.88
CA ASP A 20 1.48 -3.88 27.19
C ASP A 20 2.11 -3.14 25.99
N VAL A 21 1.61 -3.42 24.77
CA VAL A 21 1.76 -2.45 23.68
C VAL A 21 0.77 -1.34 23.97
N ALA A 22 1.23 -0.32 24.70
CA ALA A 22 0.51 0.94 24.79
C ALA A 22 0.19 1.37 23.36
N HIS A 23 -1.11 1.39 23.00
CA HIS A 23 -1.56 2.01 21.76
C HIS A 23 -0.89 3.39 21.67
N PRO A 24 -0.19 3.72 20.57
CA PRO A 24 0.35 5.05 20.41
C PRO A 24 -0.80 6.03 20.59
N ARG A 25 -0.69 6.89 21.62
CA ARG A 25 -1.73 7.87 21.91
C ARG A 25 -2.01 8.67 20.64
N PRO A 26 -3.28 8.95 20.31
CA PRO A 26 -3.59 9.98 19.33
C PRO A 26 -2.90 11.28 19.77
N GLY A 27 -1.92 11.76 18.98
CA GLY A 27 -1.19 13.00 19.27
C GLY A 27 0.30 12.88 19.59
N GLY A 28 0.95 11.74 19.35
CA GLY A 28 2.42 11.71 19.22
C GLY A 28 2.89 12.46 17.96
N PRO A 29 4.15 12.93 17.89
CA PRO A 29 4.66 13.68 16.72
C PRO A 29 4.87 12.81 15.47
N TRP A 30 4.63 11.49 15.58
CA TRP A 30 4.81 10.52 14.50
C TRP A 30 3.56 10.38 13.63
N VAL A 31 3.76 10.37 12.32
CA VAL A 31 2.72 10.12 11.31
C VAL A 31 3.17 9.01 10.35
N ALA A 32 2.24 8.13 9.98
CA ALA A 32 2.47 7.18 8.89
C ALA A 32 2.62 7.97 7.57
N SER A 33 3.77 7.82 6.91
CA SER A 33 4.08 8.56 5.68
C SER A 33 4.14 7.67 4.44
N TRP A 34 4.42 6.38 4.64
CA TRP A 34 4.39 5.37 3.60
C TRP A 34 4.09 4.00 4.22
N THR A 35 3.38 3.14 3.48
CA THR A 35 3.08 1.77 3.88
C THR A 35 3.11 0.83 2.68
N ALA A 36 3.29 -0.45 2.96
CA ALA A 36 2.97 -1.55 2.05
C ALA A 36 2.30 -2.66 2.87
N SER A 37 1.03 -2.96 2.57
CA SER A 37 0.29 -3.96 3.34
C SER A 37 0.82 -5.36 3.09
N ALA A 38 1.16 -6.07 4.15
CA ALA A 38 1.71 -7.41 4.09
C ALA A 38 0.66 -8.47 3.69
N GLN A 39 1.11 -9.39 2.84
CA GLN A 39 0.43 -10.56 2.31
C GLN A 39 1.21 -11.83 2.70
N PRO A 40 0.52 -12.97 2.88
CA PRO A 40 1.17 -14.27 2.90
C PRO A 40 1.67 -14.62 1.49
N VAL A 41 2.81 -15.29 1.39
CA VAL A 41 3.27 -15.88 0.12
C VAL A 41 2.34 -17.04 -0.28
N TRP A 42 2.00 -17.12 -1.56
CA TRP A 42 1.09 -18.15 -2.08
C TRP A 42 1.79 -19.47 -2.40
N GLY A 43 1.01 -20.54 -2.46
CA GLY A 43 1.45 -21.84 -2.95
C GLY A 43 1.77 -21.81 -4.45
N SER A 44 2.50 -22.83 -4.91
CA SER A 44 2.88 -23.00 -6.32
C SER A 44 1.70 -23.22 -7.27
N ASP A 45 0.52 -23.55 -6.73
CA ASP A 45 -0.74 -23.75 -7.43
C ASP A 45 -1.50 -22.44 -7.68
N PHE A 46 -1.05 -21.31 -7.12
CA PHE A 46 -1.63 -20.01 -7.39
C PHE A 46 -1.29 -19.50 -8.80
N LEU A 47 -2.22 -18.74 -9.41
CA LEU A 47 -2.14 -18.35 -10.84
C LEU A 47 -0.98 -17.41 -11.17
N PHE A 48 -0.42 -16.71 -10.17
CA PHE A 48 0.63 -15.74 -10.37
C PHE A 48 1.92 -16.13 -9.64
N PRO A 49 3.09 -15.86 -10.23
CA PRO A 49 4.36 -16.03 -9.53
C PRO A 49 4.50 -15.00 -8.42
N THR A 50 5.20 -15.39 -7.35
CA THR A 50 5.47 -14.49 -6.21
C THR A 50 6.56 -13.46 -6.54
N ASN A 51 7.37 -13.70 -7.56
CA ASN A 51 8.51 -12.87 -7.99
C ASN A 51 9.52 -12.59 -6.86
N VAL A 52 9.59 -13.44 -5.84
CA VAL A 52 10.56 -13.35 -4.74
C VAL A 52 11.24 -14.71 -4.57
N PRO A 53 12.46 -14.78 -4.05
CA PRO A 53 13.08 -16.05 -3.73
C PRO A 53 12.32 -16.72 -2.59
N ALA A 54 12.33 -18.05 -2.52
CA ALA A 54 11.72 -18.79 -1.40
C ALA A 54 12.35 -18.43 -0.04
N MET A 55 13.61 -18.00 -0.06
CA MET A 55 14.40 -17.68 1.12
C MET A 55 15.45 -16.63 0.80
N LEU A 56 15.69 -15.73 1.74
CA LEU A 56 16.88 -14.88 1.75
C LEU A 56 18.01 -15.57 2.53
N HIS A 57 19.24 -15.42 2.07
CA HIS A 57 20.42 -15.92 2.78
C HIS A 57 21.67 -15.18 2.32
N GLU A 58 22.39 -14.54 3.26
CA GLU A 58 23.57 -13.72 2.97
C GLU A 58 23.32 -12.69 1.86
N GLN A 59 22.19 -11.99 1.96
CA GLN A 59 21.71 -11.08 0.91
C GLN A 59 21.28 -9.73 1.48
N THR A 60 21.48 -8.69 0.69
CA THR A 60 20.91 -7.36 0.91
C THR A 60 19.68 -7.18 0.04
N VAL A 61 18.57 -6.79 0.64
CA VAL A 61 17.38 -6.28 -0.06
C VAL A 61 17.43 -4.76 -0.05
N ARG A 62 17.45 -4.10 -1.21
CA ARG A 62 17.36 -2.64 -1.35
C ARG A 62 16.04 -2.25 -1.99
N GLN A 63 15.28 -1.41 -1.30
CA GLN A 63 13.91 -1.01 -1.67
C GLN A 63 13.82 0.51 -1.72
N ILE A 64 13.06 1.03 -2.69
CA ILE A 64 12.73 2.46 -2.76
C ILE A 64 11.29 2.69 -2.28
N ALA A 65 11.12 3.74 -1.48
CA ALA A 65 9.81 4.19 -1.02
C ALA A 65 9.71 5.71 -1.14
N ARG A 66 8.68 6.20 -1.83
CA ARG A 66 8.32 7.61 -1.84
C ARG A 66 7.44 7.93 -0.65
N ILE A 67 7.92 8.77 0.26
CA ILE A 67 7.16 9.16 1.45
C ILE A 67 6.16 10.27 1.12
N SER A 68 4.98 10.28 1.73
CA SER A 68 3.98 11.33 1.50
C SER A 68 4.35 12.64 2.18
N LEU A 69 4.66 12.59 3.47
CA LEU A 69 5.18 13.71 4.26
C LEU A 69 6.62 13.45 4.68
N GLY A 70 7.42 14.52 4.64
CA GLY A 70 8.76 14.56 5.24
C GLY A 70 8.71 15.00 6.71
N GLY A 71 9.83 14.83 7.39
CA GLY A 71 9.98 15.15 8.82
C GLY A 71 11.45 15.25 9.25
N GLU A 72 11.67 15.64 10.50
CA GLU A 72 13.02 15.79 11.07
C GLU A 72 13.70 14.45 11.32
N ARG A 73 12.90 13.43 11.66
CA ARG A 73 13.35 12.05 11.92
C ARG A 73 12.41 11.06 11.26
N LEU A 74 12.92 9.85 11.02
CA LEU A 74 12.11 8.75 10.49
C LEU A 74 12.28 7.47 11.30
N ARG A 75 11.30 6.57 11.18
CA ARG A 75 11.35 5.20 11.68
C ARG A 75 10.95 4.24 10.58
N ILE A 76 11.61 3.10 10.55
CA ILE A 76 11.32 2.00 9.64
C ILE A 76 10.52 0.93 10.37
N VAL A 77 9.47 0.43 9.71
CA VAL A 77 8.64 -0.67 10.22
C VAL A 77 8.87 -1.89 9.33
N LEU A 78 9.36 -2.95 9.96
CA LEU A 78 9.56 -4.26 9.35
C LEU A 78 8.53 -5.26 9.90
N SER A 79 8.14 -6.25 9.12
CA SER A 79 7.16 -7.24 9.55
C SER A 79 7.49 -8.67 9.12
N ASN A 80 7.22 -9.59 10.03
CA ASN A 80 7.24 -11.05 9.86
C ASN A 80 5.86 -11.64 10.24
N VAL A 81 4.78 -10.89 9.99
CA VAL A 81 3.43 -11.21 10.46
C VAL A 81 2.89 -12.56 9.95
N HIS A 82 3.36 -13.04 8.81
CA HIS A 82 2.99 -14.36 8.27
C HIS A 82 4.06 -15.44 8.48
N GLY A 83 5.20 -15.10 9.10
CA GLY A 83 6.29 -16.04 9.31
C GLY A 83 6.15 -16.92 10.54
N GLN A 84 6.83 -18.06 10.49
CA GLN A 84 6.81 -19.11 11.52
C GLN A 84 8.16 -19.26 12.26
N SER A 85 9.20 -18.57 11.78
CA SER A 85 10.52 -18.54 12.41
C SER A 85 11.00 -17.08 12.52
N PRO A 86 11.86 -16.75 13.50
CA PRO A 86 12.47 -15.43 13.57
C PRO A 86 13.24 -15.09 12.29
N ILE A 87 13.19 -13.83 11.86
CA ILE A 87 14.02 -13.30 10.77
C ILE A 87 15.08 -12.40 11.40
N HIS A 88 16.36 -12.74 11.21
CA HIS A 88 17.47 -11.93 11.70
C HIS A 88 17.85 -10.87 10.66
N ILE A 89 17.83 -9.61 11.09
CA ILE A 89 18.35 -8.45 10.35
C ILE A 89 19.76 -8.19 10.87
N GLY A 90 20.76 -8.48 10.04
CA GLY A 90 22.17 -8.31 10.42
C GLY A 90 22.64 -6.86 10.35
N HIS A 91 22.07 -6.09 9.42
CA HIS A 91 22.31 -4.65 9.31
C HIS A 91 21.18 -3.99 8.51
N ALA A 92 20.83 -2.75 8.83
CA ALA A 92 19.85 -1.98 8.07
C ALA A 92 20.31 -0.53 7.89
N THR A 93 20.02 0.05 6.72
CA THR A 93 20.34 1.45 6.42
C THR A 93 19.19 2.15 5.70
N VAL A 94 19.17 3.46 5.83
CA VAL A 94 18.31 4.37 5.06
C VAL A 94 19.16 5.47 4.43
N ALA A 95 18.76 5.94 3.26
CA ALA A 95 19.36 7.05 2.56
C ALA A 95 18.29 7.84 1.80
N ARG A 96 18.56 9.12 1.53
CA ARG A 96 17.79 9.85 0.52
C ARG A 96 18.20 9.31 -0.85
N SER A 97 17.23 9.01 -1.70
CA SER A 97 17.51 8.57 -3.07
C SER A 97 18.02 9.76 -3.88
N ALA A 98 19.06 9.58 -4.70
CA ALA A 98 19.52 10.64 -5.60
C ALA A 98 18.42 11.01 -6.60
N GLU A 99 18.26 12.30 -6.93
CA GLU A 99 17.32 12.71 -7.97
C GLU A 99 17.76 12.17 -9.35
N LEU A 100 16.86 11.37 -9.93
CA LEU A 100 16.68 11.07 -11.36
C LEU A 100 17.89 10.50 -12.13
N ASP A 101 17.93 9.17 -12.21
CA ASP A 101 17.95 8.47 -13.51
C ASP A 101 17.12 7.18 -13.35
N PRO A 102 16.21 6.82 -14.27
CA PRO A 102 15.56 5.51 -14.28
C PRO A 102 16.63 4.41 -14.38
N GLY A 103 16.89 3.70 -13.27
CA GLY A 103 17.99 2.74 -13.14
C GLY A 103 19.18 3.21 -12.28
N ALA A 104 19.30 4.50 -11.96
CA ALA A 104 20.26 5.03 -10.97
C ALA A 104 19.79 4.87 -9.51
N ALA A 105 18.64 4.23 -9.33
CA ALA A 105 18.00 3.83 -8.08
C ALA A 105 18.86 2.94 -7.16
N HIS A 106 20.04 2.53 -7.62
CA HIS A 106 21.07 1.92 -6.80
C HIS A 106 21.83 2.92 -5.94
N SER A 107 21.86 4.22 -6.28
CA SER A 107 22.67 5.21 -5.58
C SER A 107 21.99 5.74 -4.32
N ALA A 108 22.69 5.60 -3.19
CA ALA A 108 22.24 5.99 -1.86
C ALA A 108 23.25 6.98 -1.24
N PRO A 109 23.17 8.30 -1.52
CA PRO A 109 23.96 9.29 -0.81
C PRO A 109 23.51 9.42 0.65
N ASP A 110 24.42 9.82 1.53
CA ASP A 110 24.08 10.16 2.93
C ASP A 110 23.46 9.00 3.73
N ILE A 111 24.03 7.80 3.57
CA ILE A 111 23.57 6.58 4.25
C ILE A 111 23.63 6.75 5.77
N ARG A 112 22.54 6.37 6.44
CA ARG A 112 22.43 6.29 7.90
C ARG A 112 22.11 4.86 8.31
N THR A 113 22.78 4.40 9.36
CA THR A 113 22.46 3.11 10.01
C THR A 113 21.13 3.23 10.73
N ILE A 114 20.29 2.21 10.58
CA ILE A 114 19.05 2.02 11.34
C ILE A 114 19.39 1.12 12.53
N THR A 115 18.99 1.53 13.73
CA THR A 115 19.16 0.73 14.95
C THR A 115 17.81 0.28 15.53
N PHE A 116 17.85 -0.72 16.39
CA PHE A 116 16.69 -1.26 17.10
C PHE A 116 17.04 -1.43 18.59
N GLY A 117 16.50 -0.58 19.46
CA GLY A 117 16.88 -0.59 20.87
C GLY A 117 18.35 -0.26 21.11
N GLY A 118 18.96 0.55 20.23
CA GLY A 118 20.38 0.92 20.25
C GLY A 118 21.31 -0.02 19.50
N GLU A 119 20.83 -1.20 19.06
CA GLU A 119 21.65 -2.19 18.37
C GLU A 119 21.53 -2.10 16.84
N SER A 120 22.61 -2.38 16.11
CA SER A 120 22.62 -2.35 14.63
C SER A 120 22.04 -3.60 13.98
N CYS A 121 21.72 -4.63 14.77
CA CYS A 121 21.08 -5.85 14.34
C CYS A 121 19.85 -6.15 15.19
N ALA A 122 18.92 -6.94 14.66
CA ALA A 122 17.68 -7.27 15.35
C ALA A 122 17.08 -8.58 14.85
N SER A 123 16.09 -9.10 15.57
CA SER A 123 15.31 -10.25 15.14
C SER A 123 13.83 -9.91 15.15
N ILE A 124 13.16 -10.13 14.02
CA ILE A 124 11.70 -10.00 13.90
C ILE A 124 11.10 -11.35 14.23
N LEU A 125 10.39 -11.44 15.37
CA LEU A 125 9.76 -12.69 15.82
C LEU A 125 8.64 -13.15 14.87
N PRO A 126 8.30 -14.46 14.87
CA PRO A 126 7.14 -14.97 14.14
C PRO A 126 5.87 -14.19 14.48
N GLY A 127 5.09 -13.80 13.48
CA GLY A 127 3.83 -13.07 13.68
C GLY A 127 3.99 -11.62 14.14
N ALA A 128 5.22 -11.10 14.26
CA ALA A 128 5.49 -9.80 14.84
C ALA A 128 5.90 -8.74 13.81
N SER A 129 5.86 -7.48 14.24
CA SER A 129 6.46 -6.34 13.56
C SER A 129 7.52 -5.71 14.44
N LEU A 130 8.49 -5.05 13.82
CA LEU A 130 9.62 -4.38 14.46
C LEU A 130 9.68 -2.94 13.97
N VAL A 131 9.73 -1.99 14.90
CA VAL A 131 9.90 -0.56 14.62
C VAL A 131 11.30 -0.16 15.03
N SER A 132 12.02 0.55 14.16
CA SER A 132 13.36 1.05 14.47
C SER A 132 13.35 2.14 15.54
N ASP A 133 14.54 2.42 16.08
CA ASP A 133 14.80 3.69 16.75
C ASP A 133 14.63 4.84 15.73
N PRO A 134 14.38 6.08 16.20
CA PRO A 134 14.41 7.26 15.33
C PRO A 134 15.77 7.41 14.64
N VAL A 135 15.75 7.64 13.33
CA VAL A 135 16.92 8.00 12.53
C VAL A 135 16.88 9.51 12.28
N ASP A 136 17.94 10.21 12.69
CA ASP A 136 18.13 11.64 12.43
C ASP A 136 18.46 11.85 10.95
N MET A 137 17.41 12.14 10.16
CA MET A 137 17.48 12.38 8.73
C MET A 137 16.31 13.30 8.34
N GLU A 138 16.63 14.55 8.08
CA GLU A 138 15.65 15.49 7.54
C GLU A 138 15.24 15.07 6.13
N THR A 139 13.93 15.03 5.90
CA THR A 139 13.35 14.58 4.63
C THR A 139 12.29 15.57 4.15
N GLU A 140 12.24 15.78 2.84
CA GLU A 140 11.19 16.58 2.21
C GLU A 140 9.96 15.71 1.93
N SER A 141 8.78 16.34 1.92
CA SER A 141 7.56 15.64 1.50
C SER A 141 7.68 15.18 0.06
N LEU A 142 7.13 14.00 -0.26
CA LEU A 142 7.20 13.39 -1.59
C LEU A 142 8.60 12.96 -2.06
N SER A 143 9.62 13.05 -1.19
CA SER A 143 10.97 12.56 -1.49
C SER A 143 11.02 11.03 -1.49
N ARG A 144 12.04 10.47 -2.17
CA ARG A 144 12.28 9.03 -2.20
C ARG A 144 13.36 8.65 -1.21
N LEU A 145 13.13 7.56 -0.49
CA LEU A 145 14.07 6.94 0.42
C LEU A 145 14.49 5.57 -0.10
N THR A 146 15.78 5.27 0.06
CA THR A 146 16.35 3.95 -0.20
C THR A 146 16.55 3.25 1.14
N VAL A 147 15.89 2.13 1.36
CA VAL A 147 16.04 1.28 2.56
C VAL A 147 16.76 0.00 2.17
N SER A 148 17.87 -0.31 2.82
CA SER A 148 18.61 -1.56 2.61
C SER A 148 18.58 -2.44 3.86
N LEU A 149 18.26 -3.72 3.70
CA LEU A 149 18.19 -4.71 4.77
C LEU A 149 19.13 -5.87 4.45
N TYR A 150 20.12 -6.13 5.29
CA TYR A 150 20.99 -7.29 5.18
C TYR A 150 20.46 -8.44 6.04
N VAL A 151 20.26 -9.60 5.40
CA VAL A 151 19.82 -10.84 6.04
C VAL A 151 21.00 -11.83 6.00
N PRO A 152 21.71 -12.04 7.13
CA PRO A 152 22.95 -12.82 7.16
C PRO A 152 22.71 -14.34 7.17
N GLY A 153 21.52 -14.77 7.61
CA GLY A 153 21.19 -16.19 7.79
C GLY A 153 19.99 -16.61 6.94
N PRO A 154 19.69 -17.92 6.89
CA PRO A 154 18.49 -18.42 6.23
C PRO A 154 17.22 -17.78 6.78
N ALA A 155 16.44 -17.14 5.92
CA ALA A 155 15.16 -16.51 6.28
C ALA A 155 14.09 -16.81 5.22
N PRO A 156 13.19 -17.78 5.48
CA PRO A 156 12.08 -18.06 4.57
C PRO A 156 11.20 -16.82 4.34
N LEU A 157 11.02 -16.43 3.08
CA LEU A 157 10.14 -15.31 2.75
C LEU A 157 8.70 -15.82 2.71
N THR A 158 7.96 -15.47 3.76
CA THR A 158 6.54 -15.81 3.94
C THR A 158 5.66 -14.57 4.11
N THR A 159 6.29 -13.43 4.41
CA THR A 159 5.68 -12.10 4.53
C THR A 159 6.26 -11.20 3.45
N PHE A 160 5.40 -10.67 2.58
CA PHE A 160 5.80 -9.74 1.53
C PHE A 160 4.61 -8.87 1.10
N HIS A 161 4.85 -7.92 0.21
CA HIS A 161 3.81 -7.23 -0.54
C HIS A 161 4.14 -7.40 -2.03
N TRP A 162 3.20 -7.90 -2.84
CA TRP A 162 3.51 -8.49 -4.13
C TRP A 162 3.82 -7.49 -5.25
N ASP A 163 2.96 -6.48 -5.46
CA ASP A 163 3.10 -5.54 -6.57
C ASP A 163 3.30 -4.11 -6.06
N GLY A 164 4.51 -3.85 -5.56
CA GLY A 164 4.86 -2.53 -5.03
C GLY A 164 5.06 -1.44 -6.08
N ARG A 165 4.96 -1.77 -7.38
CA ARG A 165 5.20 -0.89 -8.55
C ARG A 165 6.48 -0.06 -8.47
N GLN A 166 7.48 -0.65 -7.81
CA GLN A 166 8.81 -0.09 -7.64
C GLN A 166 9.81 -1.23 -7.69
N THR A 167 10.92 -1.03 -8.38
CA THR A 167 12.02 -1.98 -8.45
C THR A 167 12.68 -2.12 -7.08
N THR A 168 12.84 -3.38 -6.68
CA THR A 168 13.55 -3.85 -5.50
C THR A 168 14.70 -4.73 -5.96
N TRP A 169 15.86 -4.57 -5.35
CA TRP A 169 17.05 -5.38 -5.63
C TRP A 169 17.34 -6.33 -4.49
N ILE A 170 17.66 -7.58 -4.83
CA ILE A 170 18.18 -8.57 -3.90
C ILE A 170 19.55 -8.97 -4.42
N VAL A 171 20.60 -8.62 -3.67
CA VAL A 171 22.01 -8.80 -4.06
C VAL A 171 22.78 -9.60 -3.01
N PRO A 172 23.83 -10.34 -3.40
CA PRO A 172 24.63 -11.11 -2.46
C PRO A 172 25.47 -10.21 -1.55
N GLY A 173 25.72 -10.70 -0.35
CA GLY A 173 26.55 -10.06 0.67
C GLY A 173 25.88 -8.88 1.36
N ASN A 174 26.60 -8.31 2.34
CA ASN A 174 26.19 -7.07 3.00
C ASN A 174 26.63 -5.86 2.15
N GLN A 175 25.66 -5.28 1.45
CA GLN A 175 25.84 -4.08 0.63
C GLN A 175 25.03 -2.89 1.18
N THR A 176 24.61 -2.94 2.44
CA THR A 176 23.74 -1.89 3.03
C THR A 176 24.40 -0.50 3.05
N HIS A 177 25.73 -0.43 3.14
CA HIS A 177 26.51 0.82 3.04
C HIS A 177 27.10 1.08 1.65
N ALA A 178 26.84 0.21 0.67
CA ALA A 178 27.30 0.45 -0.69
C ALA A 178 26.49 1.60 -1.27
N ARG A 179 27.16 2.69 -1.68
CA ARG A 179 26.52 3.80 -2.38
C ARG A 179 25.77 3.27 -3.59
N ASP A 180 26.48 2.54 -4.45
CA ASP A 180 25.94 1.85 -5.62
C ASP A 180 26.02 0.34 -5.38
N LEU A 181 24.99 -0.42 -5.76
CA LEU A 181 24.97 -1.87 -5.58
C LEU A 181 25.86 -2.57 -6.62
N ASP A 182 26.64 -3.55 -6.17
CA ASP A 182 27.14 -4.60 -7.03
C ASP A 182 26.01 -5.61 -7.30
N VAL A 183 25.52 -5.59 -8.55
CA VAL A 183 24.44 -6.44 -9.04
C VAL A 183 24.96 -7.66 -9.80
N ALA A 184 26.22 -8.07 -9.58
CA ALA A 184 26.73 -9.32 -10.13
C ALA A 184 25.87 -10.53 -9.68
N PRO A 185 25.69 -11.55 -10.54
CA PRO A 185 24.97 -12.77 -10.17
C PRO A 185 25.56 -13.47 -8.92
N PRO A 186 24.72 -14.06 -8.05
CA PRO A 186 23.27 -14.17 -8.15
C PRO A 186 22.53 -12.97 -7.53
N SER A 187 22.20 -11.98 -8.36
CA SER A 187 21.33 -10.87 -8.04
C SER A 187 19.97 -11.04 -8.72
N MET A 188 18.93 -10.41 -8.19
CA MET A 188 17.64 -10.33 -8.85
C MET A 188 16.95 -9.00 -8.62
N CYS A 189 16.07 -8.65 -9.54
CA CYS A 189 15.11 -7.56 -9.39
C CYS A 189 13.71 -8.13 -9.20
N THR A 190 12.89 -7.44 -8.43
CA THR A 190 11.47 -7.73 -8.23
C THR A 190 10.69 -6.44 -8.06
N THR A 191 9.38 -6.48 -8.22
CA THR A 191 8.48 -5.38 -7.84
C THR A 191 7.89 -5.58 -6.45
N ALA A 192 8.16 -6.73 -5.81
CA ALA A 192 7.71 -7.03 -4.47
C ALA A 192 8.49 -6.27 -3.40
N ARG A 193 7.87 -6.13 -2.22
CA ARG A 193 8.45 -5.51 -1.03
C ARG A 193 8.54 -6.54 0.08
N PRO A 194 9.71 -7.19 0.27
CA PRO A 194 9.89 -8.11 1.38
C PRO A 194 10.17 -7.34 2.67
N LEU A 195 9.50 -7.74 3.75
CA LEU A 195 9.66 -7.28 5.14
C LEU A 195 9.36 -5.80 5.43
N LEU A 196 9.63 -4.86 4.52
CA LEU A 196 9.39 -3.43 4.73
C LEU A 196 7.89 -3.10 4.57
N THR A 197 7.24 -2.71 5.66
CA THR A 197 5.79 -2.46 5.68
C THR A 197 5.40 -1.03 6.03
N GLY A 198 6.33 -0.22 6.55
CA GLY A 198 6.02 1.16 6.90
C GLY A 198 7.23 2.07 7.05
N ILE A 199 7.01 3.35 6.80
CA ILE A 199 7.92 4.45 7.15
C ILE A 199 7.08 5.51 7.86
N HIS A 200 7.45 5.77 9.11
CA HIS A 200 6.87 6.86 9.89
C HIS A 200 7.84 8.03 9.90
N VAL A 201 7.31 9.25 9.87
CA VAL A 201 8.10 10.46 10.05
C VAL A 201 7.63 11.20 11.29
N GLU A 202 8.56 11.86 11.95
CA GLU A 202 8.26 12.75 13.06
C GLU A 202 8.18 14.19 12.54
N ARG A 203 7.18 14.95 13.02
CA ARG A 203 7.01 16.38 12.72
C ARG A 203 6.77 17.15 14.00
N GLU A 204 7.83 17.40 14.77
CA GLU A 204 7.72 18.03 16.09
C GLU A 204 7.51 19.54 15.99
N ASN A 205 8.16 20.21 15.03
CA ASN A 205 8.16 21.67 14.93
C ASN A 205 7.19 22.24 13.88
N GLY A 206 6.30 21.41 13.33
CA GLY A 206 5.42 21.75 12.22
C GLY A 206 3.93 21.81 12.56
N PRO A 207 3.07 22.23 11.61
CA PRO A 207 1.62 22.03 11.71
C PRO A 207 1.31 20.55 11.95
N ARG A 208 0.33 20.26 12.80
CA ARG A 208 -0.11 18.89 13.14
C ARG A 208 -0.20 18.02 11.87
N ALA A 209 0.66 17.02 11.80
CA ALA A 209 0.67 16.04 10.74
C ALA A 209 -0.47 15.04 10.94
N ARG A 210 -1.07 14.61 9.85
CA ARG A 210 -2.19 13.65 9.83
C ARG A 210 -1.95 12.65 8.70
N SER A 211 -2.55 11.48 8.78
CA SER A 211 -2.55 10.51 7.69
C SER A 211 -3.97 10.14 7.27
N VAL A 212 -4.10 9.89 5.97
CA VAL A 212 -5.26 9.27 5.34
C VAL A 212 -4.80 7.92 4.83
N VAL A 213 -5.43 6.85 5.30
CA VAL A 213 -5.17 5.52 4.78
C VAL A 213 -6.08 5.28 3.58
N VAL A 214 -5.54 4.74 2.50
CA VAL A 214 -6.34 4.22 1.39
C VAL A 214 -6.31 2.71 1.47
N ILE A 215 -7.43 2.10 1.88
CA ILE A 215 -7.56 0.65 1.89
C ILE A 215 -8.28 0.20 0.62
N GLY A 216 -7.60 -0.63 -0.18
CA GLY A 216 -8.11 -0.99 -1.49
C GLY A 216 -7.58 -2.29 -2.07
N ASP A 217 -7.97 -2.54 -3.32
CA ASP A 217 -7.52 -3.65 -4.15
C ASP A 217 -6.40 -3.25 -5.12
N SER A 218 -6.20 -4.01 -6.21
CA SER A 218 -5.17 -3.78 -7.23
C SER A 218 -5.22 -2.39 -7.85
N ILE A 219 -6.41 -1.80 -7.99
CA ILE A 219 -6.56 -0.46 -8.55
C ILE A 219 -5.93 0.58 -7.61
N THR A 220 -6.07 0.37 -6.30
CA THR A 220 -5.43 1.19 -5.26
C THR A 220 -3.96 0.86 -5.08
N ASP A 221 -3.62 -0.41 -5.11
CA ASP A 221 -2.24 -0.92 -5.02
C ASP A 221 -1.35 -0.26 -6.08
N GLY A 222 -1.90 -0.11 -7.29
CA GLY A 222 -1.24 0.57 -8.39
C GLY A 222 -1.09 -0.28 -9.64
N ALA A 223 -1.88 -1.34 -9.81
CA ALA A 223 -1.80 -2.17 -10.99
C ALA A 223 -1.87 -1.31 -12.26
N THR A 224 -1.00 -1.63 -13.21
CA THR A 224 -0.78 -0.92 -14.49
C THR A 224 -0.19 0.49 -14.40
N ALA A 225 0.10 1.02 -13.19
CA ALA A 225 0.96 2.20 -13.06
C ALA A 225 2.35 1.90 -13.65
N SER A 226 2.92 2.91 -14.32
CA SER A 226 4.29 2.82 -14.84
C SER A 226 5.29 2.53 -13.73
N LEU A 227 6.12 1.50 -13.95
CA LEU A 227 7.13 1.06 -13.00
C LEU A 227 8.10 2.20 -12.65
N ASP A 228 8.38 2.37 -11.36
CA ASP A 228 9.32 3.38 -10.83
C ASP A 228 8.92 4.85 -11.04
N GLN A 229 7.69 5.13 -11.51
CA GLN A 229 7.25 6.50 -11.80
C GLN A 229 6.42 7.18 -10.70
N ASP A 230 6.00 6.43 -9.67
CA ASP A 230 5.09 6.92 -8.62
C ASP A 230 3.80 7.56 -9.20
N THR A 231 3.18 6.87 -10.16
CA THR A 231 1.95 7.28 -10.86
C THR A 231 0.72 6.53 -10.38
N ARG A 232 0.74 5.97 -9.17
CA ARG A 232 -0.45 5.34 -8.56
C ARG A 232 -1.41 6.45 -8.13
N TRP A 233 -2.72 6.21 -8.16
CA TRP A 233 -3.67 7.27 -7.79
C TRP A 233 -3.47 7.83 -6.37
N PRO A 234 -3.05 7.03 -5.35
CA PRO A 234 -2.72 7.58 -4.04
C PRO A 234 -1.47 8.49 -4.05
N ASP A 235 -0.54 8.32 -5.00
CA ASP A 235 0.64 9.18 -5.14
C ASP A 235 0.23 10.60 -5.61
N PHE A 236 -0.73 10.70 -6.54
CA PHE A 236 -1.31 11.98 -6.95
C PHE A 236 -2.10 12.64 -5.81
N LEU A 237 -2.86 11.87 -5.04
CA LEU A 237 -3.54 12.39 -3.85
C LEU A 237 -2.55 12.86 -2.79
N ALA A 238 -1.46 12.13 -2.57
CA ALA A 238 -0.38 12.50 -1.65
C ALA A 238 0.20 13.88 -2.02
N ALA A 239 0.47 14.09 -3.31
CA ALA A 239 1.00 15.37 -3.80
C ALA A 239 0.04 16.54 -3.54
N ARG A 240 -1.27 16.31 -3.68
CA ARG A 240 -2.31 17.32 -3.39
C ARG A 240 -2.48 17.61 -1.90
N LEU A 241 -2.25 16.62 -1.03
CA LEU A 241 -2.46 16.72 0.42
C LEU A 241 -1.21 17.09 1.22
N ALA A 242 -0.02 16.87 0.69
CA ALA A 242 1.25 17.21 1.36
C ALA A 242 1.35 18.69 1.77
N PRO A 243 0.97 19.69 0.93
CA PRO A 243 0.94 21.11 1.34
C PRO A 243 0.00 21.41 2.52
N HIS A 244 -0.95 20.52 2.80
CA HIS A 244 -1.90 20.63 3.90
C HIS A 244 -1.49 19.84 5.15
N GLY A 245 -0.27 19.28 5.15
CA GLY A 245 0.26 18.47 6.25
C GLY A 245 -0.46 17.14 6.42
N VAL A 246 -0.97 16.56 5.34
CA VAL A 246 -1.68 15.28 5.35
C VAL A 246 -0.93 14.27 4.48
N ALA A 247 -0.47 13.18 5.10
CA ALA A 247 0.09 12.04 4.42
C ALA A 247 -1.01 11.17 3.82
N VAL A 248 -0.73 10.54 2.69
CA VAL A 248 -1.56 9.47 2.15
C VAL A 248 -0.77 8.18 2.24
N VAL A 249 -1.34 7.14 2.85
CA VAL A 249 -0.67 5.84 2.96
C VAL A 249 -1.48 4.78 2.24
N ASN A 250 -0.82 4.06 1.35
CA ASN A 250 -1.45 3.08 0.49
C ASN A 250 -1.45 1.70 1.17
N ALA A 251 -2.65 1.22 1.52
CA ALA A 251 -2.92 -0.10 2.05
C ALA A 251 -3.65 -0.99 1.04
N GLY A 252 -3.45 -0.70 -0.26
CA GLY A 252 -3.86 -1.52 -1.38
C GLY A 252 -3.20 -2.90 -1.33
N ILE A 253 -3.95 -3.92 -1.77
CA ILE A 253 -3.42 -5.25 -2.04
C ILE A 253 -4.05 -5.71 -3.36
N SER A 254 -3.25 -6.06 -4.34
CA SER A 254 -3.76 -6.71 -5.56
C SER A 254 -4.57 -7.95 -5.21
N GLY A 255 -5.79 -8.08 -5.76
CA GLY A 255 -6.71 -9.16 -5.40
C GLY A 255 -7.35 -9.07 -4.01
N ALA A 256 -7.23 -7.94 -3.30
CA ALA A 256 -7.88 -7.75 -2.01
C ALA A 256 -9.40 -7.81 -2.12
N ARG A 257 -10.02 -8.30 -1.06
CA ARG A 257 -11.47 -8.44 -0.93
C ARG A 257 -11.92 -7.89 0.41
N LEU A 258 -13.17 -7.47 0.47
CA LEU A 258 -13.82 -6.99 1.69
C LEU A 258 -14.16 -8.14 2.63
N LEU A 259 -14.78 -9.21 2.10
CA LEU A 259 -15.47 -10.23 2.89
C LEU A 259 -14.65 -11.50 3.16
N SER A 260 -13.73 -11.84 2.25
CA SER A 260 -13.07 -13.15 2.24
C SER A 260 -11.63 -13.05 1.78
N ASP A 261 -10.70 -13.85 2.31
CA ASP A 261 -9.28 -13.78 1.95
C ASP A 261 -9.05 -14.05 0.46
N GLY A 262 -8.11 -13.38 -0.18
CA GLY A 262 -7.75 -13.63 -1.56
C GLY A 262 -6.23 -13.74 -1.70
N MET A 263 -5.66 -12.85 -2.50
CA MET A 263 -4.21 -12.66 -2.57
C MET A 263 -3.61 -12.11 -1.27
N GLY A 264 -4.45 -11.65 -0.34
CA GLY A 264 -4.09 -11.34 1.03
C GLY A 264 -5.25 -11.60 1.97
N VAL A 265 -5.03 -11.38 3.27
CA VAL A 265 -6.11 -11.42 4.28
C VAL A 265 -7.18 -10.38 3.93
N ASN A 266 -8.45 -10.73 4.13
CA ASN A 266 -9.57 -9.83 3.85
C ASN A 266 -9.48 -8.51 4.62
N ALA A 267 -10.05 -7.46 4.05
CA ALA A 267 -9.95 -6.11 4.60
C ALA A 267 -10.47 -6.01 6.04
N LEU A 268 -11.60 -6.66 6.35
CA LEU A 268 -12.20 -6.63 7.69
C LEU A 268 -11.25 -7.20 8.77
N ALA A 269 -10.51 -8.26 8.45
CA ALA A 269 -9.56 -8.88 9.38
C ALA A 269 -8.22 -8.15 9.49
N ARG A 270 -7.88 -7.26 8.55
CA ARG A 270 -6.61 -6.50 8.56
C ARG A 270 -6.75 -5.03 8.94
N LEU A 271 -7.94 -4.55 9.30
CA LEU A 271 -8.17 -3.14 9.69
C LEU A 271 -7.26 -2.68 10.83
N GLU A 272 -7.05 -3.52 11.84
CA GLU A 272 -6.19 -3.16 12.99
C GLU A 272 -4.77 -2.80 12.51
N ARG A 273 -4.19 -3.67 11.69
CA ARG A 273 -2.83 -3.53 11.18
C ARG A 273 -2.71 -2.40 10.17
N ASP A 274 -3.57 -2.40 9.17
CA ASP A 274 -3.40 -1.55 7.99
C ASP A 274 -4.01 -0.16 8.16
N VAL A 275 -4.89 0.03 9.15
CA VAL A 275 -5.53 1.31 9.43
C VAL A 275 -5.32 1.76 10.87
N LEU A 276 -5.85 1.03 11.86
CA LEU A 276 -5.98 1.54 13.23
C LEU A 276 -4.61 1.75 13.90
N SER A 277 -3.63 0.93 13.56
CA SER A 277 -2.25 1.02 14.07
C SER A 277 -1.41 2.10 13.37
N GLN A 278 -1.93 2.78 12.34
CA GLN A 278 -1.18 3.78 11.59
C GLN A 278 -1.11 5.12 12.35
N PRO A 279 0.09 5.62 12.70
CA PRO A 279 0.20 6.88 13.43
C PRO A 279 -0.42 8.06 12.68
N GLY A 280 -1.18 8.88 13.41
CA GLY A 280 -1.80 10.09 12.88
C GLY A 280 -3.00 9.86 11.97
N VAL A 281 -3.53 8.64 11.86
CA VAL A 281 -4.69 8.35 11.01
C VAL A 281 -5.93 9.09 11.51
N GLU A 282 -6.58 9.82 10.60
CA GLU A 282 -7.84 10.53 10.90
C GLU A 282 -8.95 10.22 9.89
N ALA A 283 -8.60 9.74 8.70
CA ALA A 283 -9.56 9.33 7.70
C ALA A 283 -9.07 8.12 6.91
N VAL A 284 -10.03 7.41 6.31
CA VAL A 284 -9.81 6.27 5.43
C VAL A 284 -10.63 6.46 4.17
N ILE A 285 -10.02 6.17 3.01
CA ILE A 285 -10.74 5.97 1.76
C ILE A 285 -10.83 4.47 1.51
N VAL A 286 -12.05 3.95 1.34
CA VAL A 286 -12.32 2.53 1.13
C VAL A 286 -12.68 2.29 -0.34
N MET A 287 -11.79 1.61 -1.08
CA MET A 287 -12.00 1.20 -2.47
C MET A 287 -11.86 -0.31 -2.60
N LEU A 288 -12.89 -1.05 -2.19
CA LEU A 288 -12.91 -2.51 -2.14
C LEU A 288 -14.25 -3.04 -2.60
N GLY A 289 -14.26 -4.24 -3.16
CA GLY A 289 -15.49 -4.98 -3.46
C GLY A 289 -15.55 -5.52 -4.88
N ILE A 290 -14.74 -5.00 -5.80
CA ILE A 290 -14.74 -5.50 -7.18
C ILE A 290 -14.33 -6.98 -7.24
N ASN A 291 -13.34 -7.38 -6.43
CA ASN A 291 -12.87 -8.76 -6.37
C ASN A 291 -13.85 -9.70 -5.64
N ASP A 292 -14.58 -9.21 -4.64
CA ASP A 292 -15.68 -9.96 -4.00
C ASP A 292 -16.77 -10.31 -5.02
N ILE A 293 -17.04 -9.40 -5.96
CA ILE A 293 -18.03 -9.56 -7.02
C ILE A 293 -17.48 -10.38 -8.19
N ALA A 294 -16.23 -10.14 -8.60
CA ALA A 294 -15.69 -10.63 -9.86
C ALA A 294 -14.99 -11.99 -9.78
N TRP A 295 -14.46 -12.38 -8.61
CA TRP A 295 -13.77 -13.67 -8.46
C TRP A 295 -14.68 -14.89 -8.46
N PRO A 296 -15.89 -14.87 -7.86
CA PRO A 296 -16.78 -16.03 -7.89
C PRO A 296 -17.00 -16.56 -9.31
N GLY A 297 -16.84 -17.87 -9.47
CA GLY A 297 -16.99 -18.58 -10.73
C GLY A 297 -15.76 -18.54 -11.66
N THR A 298 -14.73 -17.75 -11.37
CA THR A 298 -13.49 -17.69 -12.19
C THR A 298 -12.43 -18.66 -11.70
N ALA A 299 -11.26 -18.70 -12.34
CA ALA A 299 -10.12 -19.48 -11.88
C ALA A 299 -9.65 -19.12 -10.46
N PHE A 300 -9.94 -17.91 -9.94
CA PHE A 300 -9.61 -17.54 -8.56
C PHE A 300 -10.53 -18.16 -7.51
N ALA A 301 -11.81 -18.37 -7.84
CA ALA A 301 -12.81 -18.82 -6.87
C ALA A 301 -13.94 -19.62 -7.56
N ARG A 302 -13.54 -20.69 -8.27
CA ARG A 302 -14.42 -21.47 -9.15
C ARG A 302 -15.69 -22.00 -8.49
N LEU A 303 -15.60 -22.34 -7.19
CA LEU A 303 -16.72 -22.88 -6.41
C LEU A 303 -17.45 -21.83 -5.57
N ALA A 304 -16.96 -20.58 -5.55
CA ALA A 304 -17.61 -19.52 -4.78
C ALA A 304 -18.84 -19.01 -5.53
N ALA A 305 -19.89 -18.70 -4.78
CA ALA A 305 -21.08 -18.03 -5.30
C ALA A 305 -20.90 -16.52 -5.30
N LEU A 306 -21.58 -15.84 -6.23
CA LEU A 306 -21.70 -14.39 -6.24
C LEU A 306 -22.31 -13.91 -4.90
N PRO A 307 -21.71 -12.95 -4.19
CA PRO A 307 -22.27 -12.45 -2.95
C PRO A 307 -23.61 -11.73 -3.19
N SER A 308 -24.44 -11.66 -2.15
CA SER A 308 -25.64 -10.83 -2.20
C SER A 308 -25.30 -9.35 -1.93
N LEU A 309 -26.15 -8.42 -2.38
CA LEU A 309 -26.05 -7.01 -1.97
C LEU A 309 -26.10 -6.86 -0.44
N ALA A 310 -26.92 -7.66 0.24
CA ALA A 310 -27.01 -7.63 1.70
C ALA A 310 -25.66 -8.00 2.36
N SER A 311 -24.96 -9.01 1.83
CA SER A 311 -23.63 -9.41 2.31
C SER A 311 -22.59 -8.30 2.10
N MET A 312 -22.57 -7.69 0.91
CA MET A 312 -21.65 -6.58 0.59
C MET A 312 -21.88 -5.38 1.52
N THR A 313 -23.13 -4.93 1.63
CA THR A 313 -23.49 -3.77 2.46
C THR A 313 -23.30 -4.02 3.95
N ALA A 314 -23.51 -5.25 4.44
CA ALA A 314 -23.18 -5.63 5.81
C ALA A 314 -21.67 -5.55 6.08
N GLY A 315 -20.83 -6.02 5.16
CA GLY A 315 -19.37 -5.90 5.27
C GLY A 315 -18.92 -4.45 5.35
N PHE A 316 -19.43 -3.57 4.48
CA PHE A 316 -19.09 -2.14 4.55
C PHE A 316 -19.55 -1.51 5.87
N ARG A 317 -20.77 -1.81 6.32
CA ARG A 317 -21.28 -1.31 7.61
C ARG A 317 -20.42 -1.78 8.78
N GLN A 318 -19.96 -3.03 8.77
CA GLN A 318 -19.05 -3.55 9.79
C GLN A 318 -17.70 -2.82 9.77
N LEU A 319 -17.12 -2.59 8.60
CA LEU A 319 -15.89 -1.81 8.44
C LEU A 319 -16.07 -0.38 8.97
N ILE A 320 -17.14 0.29 8.55
CA ILE A 320 -17.48 1.65 8.97
C ILE A 320 -17.63 1.73 10.49
N ALA A 321 -18.36 0.79 11.10
CA ALA A 321 -18.60 0.77 12.53
C ALA A 321 -17.29 0.62 13.33
N GLN A 322 -16.37 -0.24 12.88
CA GLN A 322 -15.07 -0.42 13.51
C GLN A 322 -14.21 0.86 13.45
N LEU A 323 -14.15 1.51 12.29
CA LEU A 323 -13.35 2.72 12.10
C LEU A 323 -13.94 3.93 12.85
N ARG A 324 -15.27 4.14 12.74
CA ARG A 324 -15.95 5.22 13.47
C ARG A 324 -15.88 5.04 14.98
N GLY A 325 -15.85 3.80 15.47
CA GLY A 325 -15.59 3.49 16.89
C GLY A 325 -14.25 4.04 17.40
N HIS A 326 -13.30 4.31 16.50
CA HIS A 326 -11.99 4.91 16.80
C HIS A 326 -11.91 6.39 16.38
N GLY A 327 -13.04 7.02 16.04
CA GLY A 327 -13.08 8.43 15.62
C GLY A 327 -12.51 8.69 14.22
N ILE A 328 -12.30 7.65 13.41
CA ILE A 328 -11.76 7.75 12.05
C ILE A 328 -12.91 8.02 11.07
N ARG A 329 -12.73 9.04 10.21
CA ARG A 329 -13.66 9.33 9.12
C ARG A 329 -13.55 8.29 8.02
N VAL A 330 -14.66 7.84 7.46
CA VAL A 330 -14.70 6.81 6.42
C VAL A 330 -15.32 7.37 5.15
N LEU A 331 -14.51 7.53 4.10
CA LEU A 331 -14.97 7.84 2.76
C LEU A 331 -15.11 6.56 1.95
N GLY A 332 -16.21 6.42 1.20
CA GLY A 332 -16.41 5.33 0.26
C GLY A 332 -15.96 5.74 -1.14
N ALA A 333 -15.29 4.85 -1.86
CA ALA A 333 -14.99 5.04 -3.28
C ALA A 333 -15.79 4.03 -4.11
N THR A 334 -16.55 4.52 -5.10
CA THR A 334 -17.37 3.67 -5.96
C THR A 334 -16.52 2.74 -6.82
N LEU A 335 -17.02 1.53 -7.07
CA LEU A 335 -16.38 0.50 -7.90
C LEU A 335 -16.40 0.87 -9.39
N LEU A 336 -15.27 0.73 -10.06
CA LEU A 336 -15.12 1.09 -11.48
C LEU A 336 -15.91 0.16 -12.42
N PRO A 337 -16.33 0.63 -13.61
CA PRO A 337 -16.76 -0.25 -14.68
C PRO A 337 -15.64 -1.21 -15.12
N PHE A 338 -16.01 -2.39 -15.60
CA PHE A 338 -15.04 -3.47 -15.87
C PHE A 338 -15.50 -4.43 -17.00
N ALA A 339 -16.34 -3.95 -17.93
CA ALA A 339 -16.79 -4.76 -19.05
C ALA A 339 -15.63 -5.18 -19.95
N GLY A 340 -15.49 -6.50 -20.15
CA GLY A 340 -14.40 -7.09 -20.92
C GLY A 340 -13.11 -7.29 -20.13
N ALA A 341 -13.12 -7.10 -18.81
CA ALA A 341 -11.94 -7.21 -17.94
C ALA A 341 -11.09 -8.47 -18.20
N LEU A 342 -9.78 -8.23 -18.26
CA LEU A 342 -8.70 -9.22 -18.38
C LEU A 342 -8.83 -10.10 -19.64
N PRO A 343 -8.95 -9.50 -20.84
CA PRO A 343 -9.02 -10.26 -22.08
C PRO A 343 -7.75 -11.10 -22.25
N ASP A 344 -7.86 -12.22 -22.97
CA ASP A 344 -6.74 -13.10 -23.29
C ASP A 344 -6.00 -13.71 -22.09
N SER A 345 -6.63 -13.71 -20.92
CA SER A 345 -6.12 -14.34 -19.70
C SER A 345 -6.99 -15.53 -19.27
N PRO A 346 -6.50 -16.41 -18.37
CA PRO A 346 -7.33 -17.42 -17.70
C PRO A 346 -8.50 -16.85 -16.88
N LEU A 347 -8.63 -15.53 -16.83
CA LEU A 347 -9.62 -14.77 -16.08
C LEU A 347 -10.54 -13.97 -17.02
N ALA A 348 -10.63 -14.31 -18.31
CA ALA A 348 -11.53 -13.61 -19.25
C ALA A 348 -13.04 -13.67 -18.85
N ASP A 349 -13.40 -14.52 -17.88
CA ASP A 349 -14.72 -14.61 -17.25
C ASP A 349 -14.86 -13.73 -15.98
N TYR A 350 -13.92 -12.80 -15.77
CA TYR A 350 -13.95 -11.80 -14.70
C TYR A 350 -15.24 -10.99 -14.74
N PHE A 351 -15.62 -10.57 -15.95
CA PHE A 351 -16.85 -9.84 -16.21
C PHE A 351 -18.00 -10.78 -16.59
N GLN A 352 -19.15 -10.55 -15.95
CA GLN A 352 -20.44 -11.10 -16.35
C GLN A 352 -21.52 -10.03 -16.11
N PRO A 353 -22.60 -9.97 -16.92
CA PRO A 353 -23.66 -8.97 -16.74
C PRO A 353 -24.24 -8.93 -15.32
N GLU A 354 -24.39 -10.08 -14.66
CA GLU A 354 -24.92 -10.19 -13.30
C GLU A 354 -23.96 -9.61 -12.26
N LYS A 355 -22.64 -9.75 -12.49
CA LYS A 355 -21.58 -9.17 -11.65
C LYS A 355 -21.61 -7.65 -11.74
N ASP A 356 -21.73 -7.09 -12.94
CA ASP A 356 -21.86 -5.64 -13.12
C ASP A 356 -23.19 -5.09 -12.58
N ALA A 357 -24.29 -5.84 -12.72
CA ALA A 357 -25.56 -5.46 -12.08
C ALA A 357 -25.42 -5.37 -10.56
N LEU A 358 -24.69 -6.28 -9.92
CA LEU A 358 -24.39 -6.20 -8.48
C LEU A 358 -23.47 -5.01 -8.16
N ARG A 359 -22.41 -4.79 -8.95
CA ARG A 359 -21.52 -3.64 -8.81
C ARG A 359 -22.28 -2.32 -8.82
N ARG A 360 -23.16 -2.11 -9.80
CA ARG A 360 -24.01 -0.91 -9.88
C ARG A 360 -24.90 -0.75 -8.66
N ARG A 361 -25.54 -1.83 -8.19
CA ARG A 361 -26.35 -1.80 -6.96
C ARG A 361 -25.54 -1.45 -5.71
N VAL A 362 -24.28 -1.90 -5.62
CA VAL A 362 -23.36 -1.52 -4.55
C VAL A 362 -23.03 -0.03 -4.64
N ASN A 363 -22.68 0.48 -5.83
CA ASN A 363 -22.41 1.90 -6.03
C ASN A 363 -23.62 2.79 -5.72
N ASP A 364 -24.81 2.38 -6.15
CA ASP A 364 -26.05 3.10 -5.87
C ASP A 364 -26.35 3.14 -4.37
N TRP A 365 -26.11 2.04 -3.66
CA TRP A 365 -26.20 2.02 -2.20
C TRP A 365 -25.16 2.95 -1.55
N MET A 366 -23.90 2.93 -2.01
CA MET A 366 -22.87 3.84 -1.50
C MET A 366 -23.28 5.32 -1.66
N ARG A 367 -23.79 5.70 -2.84
CA ARG A 367 -24.21 7.07 -3.15
C ARG A 367 -25.47 7.52 -2.38
N SER A 368 -26.43 6.63 -2.21
CA SER A 368 -27.73 6.97 -1.62
C SER A 368 -27.82 6.73 -0.11
N SER A 369 -26.92 5.94 0.45
CA SER A 369 -26.84 5.73 1.90
C SER A 369 -26.11 6.87 2.59
N ASP A 370 -26.42 7.07 3.85
CA ASP A 370 -25.67 7.89 4.81
C ASP A 370 -24.58 7.06 5.54
N ALA A 371 -24.22 5.91 4.98
CA ALA A 371 -23.30 4.98 5.61
C ALA A 371 -21.87 5.54 5.70
N PHE A 372 -21.42 6.27 4.68
CA PHE A 372 -20.09 6.89 4.63
C PHE A 372 -20.16 8.37 4.99
N ASP A 373 -19.04 8.93 5.45
CA ASP A 373 -18.91 10.36 5.75
C ASP A 373 -18.74 11.22 4.48
N GLY A 374 -18.51 10.56 3.34
CA GLY A 374 -18.45 11.16 2.01
C GLY A 374 -18.15 10.09 0.96
N ILE A 375 -18.43 10.40 -0.30
CA ILE A 375 -18.23 9.50 -1.43
C ILE A 375 -17.28 10.13 -2.45
N VAL A 376 -16.30 9.35 -2.91
CA VAL A 376 -15.49 9.64 -4.08
C VAL A 376 -16.01 8.80 -5.24
N ASP A 377 -16.68 9.44 -6.21
CA ASP A 377 -17.35 8.73 -7.30
C ASP A 377 -16.40 8.43 -8.48
N PHE A 378 -15.47 7.49 -8.27
CA PHE A 378 -14.55 7.05 -9.33
C PHE A 378 -15.25 6.37 -10.51
N ASP A 379 -16.43 5.77 -10.30
CA ASP A 379 -17.24 5.22 -11.39
C ASP A 379 -17.67 6.36 -12.32
N ALA A 380 -18.19 7.46 -11.78
CA ALA A 380 -18.54 8.62 -12.60
C ALA A 380 -17.32 9.30 -13.23
N ALA A 381 -16.18 9.32 -12.55
CA ALA A 381 -14.96 9.96 -13.05
C ALA A 381 -14.35 9.21 -14.24
N LEU A 382 -14.51 7.89 -14.31
CA LEU A 382 -13.80 7.05 -15.29
C LEU A 382 -14.71 6.32 -16.29
N ARG A 383 -16.03 6.23 -16.06
CA ARG A 383 -16.93 5.50 -16.97
C ARG A 383 -17.09 6.21 -18.31
N ASP A 384 -17.14 5.42 -19.37
CA ASP A 384 -17.44 5.90 -20.71
C ASP A 384 -18.88 6.49 -20.74
N PRO A 385 -19.06 7.71 -21.27
CA PRO A 385 -20.38 8.34 -21.35
C PRO A 385 -21.35 7.62 -22.30
N ASP A 386 -20.85 6.90 -23.29
CA ASP A 386 -21.65 6.15 -24.27
C ASP A 386 -21.88 4.70 -23.84
N ASP A 387 -21.01 4.14 -22.99
CA ASP A 387 -21.15 2.80 -22.40
C ASP A 387 -20.70 2.77 -20.92
N SER A 388 -21.65 2.99 -20.01
CA SER A 388 -21.41 3.02 -18.56
C SER A 388 -20.82 1.73 -17.94
N THR A 389 -20.71 0.65 -18.72
CA THR A 389 -20.07 -0.60 -18.28
C THR A 389 -18.56 -0.62 -18.52
N ARG A 390 -18.01 0.36 -19.25
CA ARG A 390 -16.59 0.46 -19.62
C ARG A 390 -15.90 1.67 -19.02
N LEU A 391 -14.58 1.58 -18.91
CA LEU A 391 -13.71 2.73 -18.71
C LEU A 391 -13.64 3.57 -19.99
N ILE A 392 -13.48 4.88 -19.85
CA ILE A 392 -13.11 5.76 -20.97
C ILE A 392 -11.80 5.23 -21.57
N ALA A 393 -11.76 5.06 -22.89
CA ALA A 393 -10.61 4.48 -23.59
C ALA A 393 -9.26 5.18 -23.28
N ALA A 394 -9.28 6.49 -23.04
CA ALA A 394 -8.09 7.26 -22.68
C ALA A 394 -7.56 6.99 -21.26
N TYR A 395 -8.38 6.38 -20.40
CA TYR A 395 -8.04 6.01 -19.02
C TYR A 395 -7.82 4.52 -18.84
N ASP A 396 -8.31 3.69 -19.75
CA ASP A 396 -8.12 2.24 -19.74
C ASP A 396 -6.64 1.86 -20.00
N SER A 397 -6.09 0.96 -19.19
CA SER A 397 -4.76 0.39 -19.43
C SER A 397 -4.72 -0.55 -20.65
N GLY A 398 -5.89 -0.97 -21.15
CA GLY A 398 -6.07 -1.98 -22.18
C GLY A 398 -6.52 -3.33 -21.62
N ASP A 399 -6.49 -3.53 -20.30
CA ASP A 399 -7.01 -4.73 -19.66
C ASP A 399 -8.49 -4.63 -19.24
N HIS A 400 -9.11 -3.48 -19.47
CA HIS A 400 -10.53 -3.21 -19.20
C HIS A 400 -10.95 -3.36 -17.72
N LEU A 401 -9.99 -3.39 -16.78
CA LEU A 401 -10.22 -3.45 -15.33
C LEU A 401 -9.47 -2.33 -14.61
N HIS A 402 -8.19 -2.17 -14.93
CA HIS A 402 -7.30 -1.21 -14.29
C HIS A 402 -7.14 0.04 -15.14
N PRO A 403 -7.21 1.24 -14.54
CA PRO A 403 -6.85 2.46 -15.23
C PRO A 403 -5.33 2.54 -15.45
N GLY A 404 -4.90 2.98 -16.63
CA GLY A 404 -3.50 3.36 -16.88
C GLY A 404 -3.12 4.68 -16.19
N ASP A 405 -1.89 5.16 -16.39
CA ASP A 405 -1.37 6.36 -15.70
C ASP A 405 -2.28 7.60 -15.81
N SER A 406 -2.93 7.82 -16.95
CA SER A 406 -3.88 8.91 -17.17
C SER A 406 -5.15 8.75 -16.32
N GLY A 407 -5.69 7.53 -16.23
CA GLY A 407 -6.84 7.21 -15.40
C GLY A 407 -6.52 7.25 -13.91
N LEU A 408 -5.35 6.76 -13.51
CA LEU A 408 -4.86 6.87 -12.13
C LEU A 408 -4.67 8.33 -11.70
N ARG A 409 -4.20 9.20 -12.61
CA ARG A 409 -4.17 10.65 -12.37
C ARG A 409 -5.58 11.22 -12.19
N ALA A 410 -6.50 10.88 -13.10
CA ALA A 410 -7.89 11.33 -13.01
C ALA A 410 -8.56 10.92 -11.69
N MET A 411 -8.28 9.71 -11.20
CA MET A 411 -8.72 9.27 -9.87
C MET A 411 -8.12 10.14 -8.75
N GLY A 412 -6.81 10.35 -8.75
CA GLY A 412 -6.14 11.19 -7.76
C GLY A 412 -6.68 12.62 -7.73
N GLU A 413 -7.08 13.18 -8.88
CA GLU A 413 -7.66 14.51 -9.04
C GLU A 413 -9.15 14.57 -8.64
N ALA A 414 -9.91 13.50 -8.86
CA ALA A 414 -11.34 13.43 -8.55
C ALA A 414 -11.67 13.46 -7.05
N VAL A 415 -10.69 13.18 -6.18
CA VAL A 415 -10.88 13.28 -4.73
C VAL A 415 -11.08 14.75 -4.34
N ASP A 416 -12.24 15.10 -3.80
CA ASP A 416 -12.46 16.41 -3.18
C ASP A 416 -11.71 16.48 -1.83
N LEU A 417 -10.74 17.39 -1.75
CA LEU A 417 -9.93 17.56 -0.54
C LEU A 417 -10.77 18.09 0.63
N GLY A 418 -11.91 18.73 0.39
CA GLY A 418 -12.85 19.16 1.43
C GLY A 418 -13.35 18.01 2.30
N LEU A 419 -13.47 16.81 1.72
CA LEU A 419 -13.86 15.58 2.45
C LEU A 419 -12.78 15.12 3.44
N LEU A 420 -11.52 15.51 3.22
CA LEU A 420 -10.35 15.13 4.03
C LEU A 420 -9.81 16.29 4.89
N LEU A 421 -10.20 17.53 4.59
CA LEU A 421 -9.77 18.76 5.27
C LEU A 421 -10.96 19.56 5.85
N PRO A 422 -11.82 18.95 6.68
CA PRO A 422 -13.03 19.61 7.16
C PRO A 422 -12.67 20.80 8.05
N GLY A 423 -13.43 21.88 7.88
CA GLY A 423 -13.24 23.12 8.65
C GLY A 423 -12.05 23.98 8.23
N ARG A 424 -11.28 23.61 7.20
CA ARG A 424 -10.21 24.44 6.62
C ARG A 424 -10.49 24.93 5.20
N LEU A 425 -11.40 24.28 4.48
CA LEU A 425 -11.83 24.68 3.14
C LEU A 425 -13.32 25.05 3.19
N SER A 426 -13.62 26.31 3.48
CA SER A 426 -14.92 26.90 3.13
C SER A 426 -14.83 27.38 1.69
N PHE A 427 -15.16 26.51 0.73
CA PHE A 427 -15.38 26.88 -0.66
C PHE A 427 -16.71 26.29 -1.16
N PRO A 428 -17.42 26.99 -2.06
CA PRO A 428 -18.67 26.49 -2.63
C PRO A 428 -18.40 25.25 -3.49
N PRO A 429 -19.43 24.41 -3.75
CA PRO A 429 -19.26 23.14 -4.45
C PRO A 429 -18.61 23.32 -5.83
N PRO A 430 -17.83 22.34 -6.31
CA PRO A 430 -17.16 22.44 -7.61
C PRO A 430 -18.19 22.55 -8.74
N HIS A 431 -17.95 23.48 -9.66
CA HIS A 431 -18.67 23.50 -10.93
C HIS A 431 -18.24 22.30 -11.77
N PRO A 432 -19.17 21.66 -12.52
CA PRO A 432 -18.82 20.58 -13.43
C PRO A 432 -17.81 21.07 -14.48
N PRO A 433 -16.95 20.17 -15.01
CA PRO A 433 -15.96 20.53 -16.01
C PRO A 433 -16.65 21.16 -17.23
N LEU A 434 -16.15 22.32 -17.65
CA LEU A 434 -16.60 22.98 -18.86
C LEU A 434 -16.23 22.11 -20.06
N ILE A 435 -17.22 21.41 -20.60
CA ILE A 435 -17.14 20.80 -21.92
C ILE A 435 -17.15 21.96 -22.91
N ASN A 436 -16.00 22.26 -23.52
CA ASN A 436 -15.95 23.19 -24.64
C ASN A 436 -16.77 22.60 -25.80
N PRO A 437 -17.77 23.31 -26.35
CA PRO A 437 -18.48 22.84 -27.52
C PRO A 437 -17.53 22.78 -28.73
N PRO A 438 -17.72 21.83 -29.67
CA PRO A 438 -16.87 21.73 -30.84
C PRO A 438 -16.92 23.02 -31.66
N ALA A 439 -15.76 23.44 -32.14
CA ALA A 439 -15.60 24.63 -32.97
C ALA A 439 -16.53 24.54 -34.20
N ARG A 440 -17.32 25.60 -34.43
CA ARG A 440 -18.12 25.73 -35.66
C ARG A 440 -17.18 25.76 -36.87
N PRO A 441 -17.54 25.09 -37.98
CA PRO A 441 -16.81 25.25 -39.23
C PRO A 441 -16.99 26.69 -39.72
N THR A 442 -15.89 27.37 -40.02
CA THR A 442 -15.87 28.66 -40.69
C THR A 442 -16.28 28.52 -42.16
N PRO A 443 -16.92 29.55 -42.75
CA PRO A 443 -17.65 29.48 -44.02
C PRO A 443 -16.78 29.22 -45.25
#